data_AF-A0AAV1D696-F1
#
_entry.id   AF-A0AAV1D696-F1
#
_cell.length_a   1.000
_cell.length_b   1.000
_cell.length_c   1.000
_cell.angle_alpha   90.00
_cell.angle_beta   90.00
_cell.angle_gamma   90.00
#
_symmetry.space_group_name_H-M   'P 1'
#
loop_
_entity.id
_entity.type
_entity.pdbx_description
1 polymer ?
#
loop_
_entity_poly.entity_id
_entity_poly.type
_entity_poly.pdbx_seq_one_letter_code
_entity_poly.pdbx_strand_id
1 'polypeptide(L)' 'MADHMGCNVITSAQGEELRKQIGTAAYIECSSKTQQNVKSVFDTTIKVVLQPPWRKEVARKRRHRTFGCVFV' A
#
# COMPACT_ATOMS: atom_id res chain seq x y z
N MET A 1 -8.76 -14.20 33.41
CA MET A 1 -9.23 -13.83 32.06
C MET A 1 -8.88 -12.37 31.90
N ALA A 2 -7.73 -12.09 31.27
CA ALA A 2 -7.17 -10.75 31.27
C ALA A 2 -7.97 -9.86 30.31
N ASP A 3 -8.68 -8.93 30.92
CA ASP A 3 -9.45 -7.88 30.29
C ASP A 3 -8.49 -6.94 29.53
N HIS A 4 -8.63 -6.89 28.21
CA HIS A 4 -7.88 -5.99 27.34
C HIS A 4 -8.54 -4.60 27.32
N MET A 5 -8.76 -3.99 28.49
CA MET A 5 -9.14 -2.57 28.60
C MET A 5 -7.96 -1.71 28.14
N GLY A 6 -7.99 -1.27 26.88
CA GLY A 6 -7.04 -0.32 26.33
C GLY A 6 -6.57 -0.60 24.91
N CYS A 7 -6.97 -1.72 24.29
CA CYS A 7 -6.68 -1.94 22.88
C CYS A 7 -7.56 -1.01 22.04
N ASN A 8 -7.03 0.15 21.65
CA ASN A 8 -7.64 0.98 20.62
C ASN A 8 -7.66 0.19 19.32
N VAL A 9 -8.78 -0.50 19.07
CA VAL A 9 -8.95 -1.34 17.88
C VAL A 9 -8.85 -0.45 16.65
N ILE A 10 -7.90 -0.77 15.78
CA ILE A 10 -7.80 -0.15 14.47
C ILE A 10 -8.87 -0.76 13.58
N THR A 11 -9.75 0.07 13.06
CA THR A 11 -10.71 -0.37 12.03
C THR A 11 -9.98 -0.62 10.72
N SER A 12 -10.50 -1.54 9.90
CA SER A 12 -9.93 -1.82 8.58
C SER A 12 -9.87 -0.58 7.69
N ALA A 13 -10.83 0.34 7.84
CA ALA A 13 -10.83 1.62 7.14
C ALA A 13 -9.65 2.51 7.54
N GLN A 14 -9.31 2.57 8.84
CA GLN A 14 -8.14 3.31 9.33
C GLN A 14 -6.83 2.69 8.83
N GLY A 15 -6.74 1.36 8.81
CA GLY A 15 -5.58 0.66 8.27
C GLY A 15 -5.38 0.88 6.77
N GLU A 16 -6.46 0.80 5.98
CA GLU A 16 -6.44 1.09 4.55
C GLU A 16 -6.12 2.55 4.23
N GLU A 17 -6.62 3.50 5.04
CA GLU A 17 -6.27 4.91 4.89
C GLU A 17 -4.77 5.13 5.14
N LEU A 18 -4.21 4.56 6.20
CA LEU A 18 -2.79 4.65 6.50
C LEU A 18 -1.91 4.03 5.39
N ARG A 19 -2.33 2.89 4.83
CA ARG A 19 -1.68 2.26 3.67
C ARG A 19 -1.54 3.24 2.50
N LYS A 20 -2.62 3.95 2.16
CA LYS A 20 -2.63 4.95 1.09
C LYS A 20 -1.71 6.12 1.40
N GLN A 21 -1.73 6.60 2.64
CA GLN A 21 -0.90 7.73 3.08
C GLN A 21 0.60 7.44 3.00
N ILE A 22 1.03 6.25 3.42
CA ILE A 22 2.45 5.84 3.38
C ILE A 22 2.83 5.34 1.96
N GLY A 23 1.86 4.98 1.12
CA GLY A 23 2.10 4.45 -0.22
C GLY A 23 2.65 3.02 -0.20
N THR A 24 2.25 2.22 0.78
CA THR A 24 2.63 0.79 0.85
C THR A 24 1.76 -0.06 -0.08
N ALA A 25 2.26 -1.24 -0.44
CA ALA A 25 1.62 -2.10 -1.42
C ALA A 25 0.26 -2.66 -0.96
N ALA A 26 0.15 -3.06 0.31
CA ALA A 26 -1.03 -3.71 0.87
C ALA A 26 -1.13 -3.48 2.39
N TYR A 27 -2.35 -3.57 2.91
CA TYR A 27 -2.68 -3.69 4.32
C TYR A 27 -3.53 -4.95 4.45
N ILE A 28 -3.16 -5.81 5.39
CA ILE A 28 -3.79 -7.13 5.58
C ILE A 28 -3.91 -7.36 7.07
N GLU A 29 -5.14 -7.45 7.57
CA GLU A 29 -5.42 -7.93 8.92
C GLU A 29 -5.24 -9.46 8.97
N CYS A 30 -4.53 -9.96 9.96
CA CYS A 30 -4.33 -11.39 10.16
C CYS A 30 -4.39 -11.76 11.65
N SER A 31 -4.68 -13.04 11.92
CA SER A 31 -4.69 -13.59 13.27
C SER A 31 -3.85 -14.86 13.30
N SER A 32 -2.69 -14.81 13.96
CA SER A 32 -1.84 -15.99 14.16
C SER A 32 -2.53 -17.06 15.00
N LYS A 33 -3.49 -16.68 15.87
CA LYS A 33 -4.22 -17.61 16.73
C LYS A 33 -5.20 -18.47 15.93
N THR A 34 -5.93 -17.85 15.00
CA THR A 34 -6.94 -18.54 14.17
C THR A 34 -6.41 -18.88 12.77
N GLN A 35 -5.14 -18.57 12.50
CA GLN A 35 -4.49 -18.68 11.19
C GLN A 35 -5.19 -17.90 10.07
N GLN A 36 -6.06 -16.94 10.43
CA GLN A 36 -6.76 -16.11 9.45
C GLN A 36 -5.77 -15.23 8.69
N ASN A 37 -5.84 -15.27 7.36
CA ASN A 37 -5.04 -14.47 6.42
C ASN A 37 -3.51 -14.62 6.53
N VAL A 38 -2.99 -15.54 7.34
CA VAL A 38 -1.53 -15.74 7.49
C VAL A 38 -0.88 -16.05 6.15
N LYS A 39 -1.43 -16.99 5.38
CA LYS A 39 -0.95 -17.29 4.02
C LYS A 39 -1.02 -16.08 3.09
N SER A 40 -2.09 -15.29 3.18
CA SER A 40 -2.30 -14.10 2.33
C SER A 40 -1.24 -13.03 2.55
N VAL A 41 -0.79 -12.84 3.80
CA VAL A 41 0.33 -11.93 4.12
C VAL A 41 1.58 -12.34 3.33
N PHE A 42 1.99 -13.60 3.44
CA PHE A 42 3.20 -14.09 2.75
C PHE A 42 3.05 -14.13 1.23
N ASP A 43 1.92 -14.60 0.71
CA ASP A 43 1.64 -14.63 -0.73
C ASP A 43 1.73 -13.21 -1.33
N THR A 44 1.16 -12.22 -0.63
CA THR A 44 1.18 -10.82 -1.09
C THR A 44 2.59 -10.24 -1.03
N THR A 45 3.33 -10.48 0.05
CA THR A 45 4.73 -10.04 0.15
C THR A 45 5.58 -10.63 -0.97
N ILE A 46 5.48 -11.94 -1.22
CA ILE A 46 6.22 -12.62 -2.28
C ILE A 46 5.85 -12.02 -3.65
N LYS A 47 4.55 -11.84 -3.94
CA LYS A 47 4.09 -11.24 -5.18
C LYS A 47 4.63 -9.82 -5.38
N VAL A 48 4.59 -8.98 -4.35
CA VAL A 48 5.09 -7.59 -4.42
C VAL A 48 6.60 -7.55 -4.66
N VAL A 49 7.35 -8.50 -4.11
CA VAL A 49 8.80 -8.59 -4.33
C VAL A 49 9.13 -9.09 -5.74
N LEU A 50 8.43 -10.12 -6.22
CA LEU A 50 8.68 -10.71 -7.54
C LEU A 50 8.13 -9.87 -8.70
N GLN A 51 6.99 -9.21 -8.47
CA GLN A 51 6.29 -8.36 -9.44
C GLN A 51 5.96 -7.05 -8.74
N PRO A 52 6.95 -6.16 -8.57
CA PRO A 52 6.71 -4.87 -7.96
C PRO A 52 5.65 -4.14 -8.78
N PRO A 53 4.61 -3.58 -8.15
CA PRO A 53 3.61 -2.80 -8.87
C PRO A 53 4.35 -1.69 -9.60
N TRP A 54 4.20 -1.63 -10.93
CA TRP A 54 4.84 -0.59 -11.73
C TRP A 54 4.47 0.75 -11.11
N ARG A 55 5.47 1.44 -10.55
CA ARG A 55 5.27 2.78 -10.03
C ARG A 55 4.89 3.62 -11.25
N LYS A 56 3.61 3.95 -11.38
CA LYS A 56 3.25 5.21 -12.02
C LYS A 56 3.89 6.26 -11.13
N GLU A 57 5.15 6.55 -11.43
CA GLU A 57 5.80 7.75 -10.96
C GLU A 57 4.76 8.84 -11.16
N VAL A 58 4.29 9.38 -10.04
CA VAL A 58 3.67 10.69 -10.05
C VAL A 58 4.76 11.60 -10.60
N ALA A 59 4.77 11.75 -11.92
CA ALA A 59 5.56 12.69 -12.70
C ALA A 59 5.16 14.08 -12.23
N ARG A 60 5.68 14.46 -11.06
CA ARG A 60 5.46 15.72 -10.43
C ARG A 60 6.38 16.69 -11.15
N LYS A 61 5.73 17.64 -11.83
CA LYS A 61 6.22 18.88 -12.46
C LYS A 61 6.67 18.80 -13.92
N ARG A 62 5.73 19.21 -14.78
CA ARG A 62 5.87 20.29 -15.76
C ARG A 62 7.32 20.70 -16.07
N ARG A 63 7.84 20.25 -17.21
CA ARG A 63 8.64 21.15 -18.07
C ARG A 63 7.76 21.53 -19.25
N HIS A 64 7.03 22.62 -19.07
CA HIS A 64 6.55 23.42 -20.18
C HIS A 64 7.82 23.98 -20.85
N ARG A 65 8.38 23.26 -21.82
CA ARG A 65 9.25 23.85 -22.84
C ARG A 65 8.41 23.98 -24.10
N THR A 66 7.65 25.06 -24.17
CA THR A 66 7.43 25.74 -25.44
C THR A 66 8.81 26.03 -26.02
N PHE A 67 9.16 25.43 -27.15
CA PHE A 67 9.99 26.07 -28.17
C PHE A 67 9.81 25.32 -29.48
N GLY A 68 9.06 25.93 -30.40
CA GLY A 68 9.29 25.81 -31.84
C GLY A 68 8.74 24.56 -32.52
N CYS A 69 7.54 24.68 -33.06
CA CYS A 69 7.28 24.15 -34.41
C CYS A 69 8.30 24.77 -35.37
N VAL A 70 9.03 23.95 -36.15
CA VAL A 70 9.37 24.22 -37.55
C VAL A 70 9.37 22.88 -38.30
N PHE A 71 8.54 22.81 -39.33
CA PHE A 71 8.55 21.80 -40.39
C PHE A 71 9.88 21.83 -41.16
N VAL A 72 10.45 20.67 -41.47
CA VAL A 72 11.24 20.45 -42.70
C VAL A 72 11.05 19.03 -43.18
#